data_AF-A0A257KIC1-F1
#
_entry.id   AF-A0A257KIC1-F1
#
_cell.length_a   1.000
_cell.length_b   1.000
_cell.length_c   1.000
_cell.angle_alpha   90.00
_cell.angle_beta   90.00
_cell.angle_gamma   90.00
#
_symmetry.space_group_name_H-M   'P 1'
#
loop_
_entity.id
_entity.type
_entity.pdbx_description
1 polymer ?
#
loop_
_entity_poly.entity_id
_entity_poly.type
_entity_poly.pdbx_seq_one_letter_code
_entity_poly.pdbx_strand_id
1 'polypeptide(L)' 'AVEFRTHRFNTQSRRAIERLGAQLDGILRNHQRAGNGTRRDTVVYSITADEWPTVRTHLDFQLARPR' A
#
# COMPACT_ATOMS: atom_id res chain seq x y z
N ALA A 1 2.06 5.69 12.61
CA ALA A 1 2.04 4.75 11.48
C ALA A 1 2.35 5.52 10.20
N VAL A 2 2.91 4.86 9.19
CA VAL A 2 3.05 5.41 7.83
C VAL A 2 1.93 4.85 6.98
N GLU A 3 1.29 5.70 6.19
CA GLU A 3 0.15 5.33 5.34
C GLU A 3 0.52 5.31 3.85
N PHE A 4 -0.03 4.34 3.13
CA PHE A 4 -0.01 4.27 1.68
C PHE A 4 -1.44 4.37 1.14
N ARG A 5 -1.63 5.19 0.12
CA ARG A 5 -2.94 5.40 -0.52
C ARG A 5 -2.81 5.15 -2.00
N THR A 6 -3.66 4.28 -2.54
CA THR A 6 -3.69 3.97 -3.96
C THR A 6 -5.11 3.78 -4.46
N HIS A 7 -5.28 3.76 -5.78
CA HIS A 7 -6.57 3.55 -6.39
C HIS A 7 -6.99 2.07 -6.29
N ARG A 8 -8.29 1.79 -6.08
CA ARG A 8 -8.84 0.42 -5.99
C ARG A 8 -8.43 -0.48 -7.16
N PHE A 9 -8.43 0.05 -8.38
CA PHE A 9 -8.08 -0.72 -9.58
C PHE A 9 -6.57 -0.78 -9.87
N ASN A 10 -5.72 -0.10 -9.12
CA ASN A 10 -4.27 -0.20 -9.28
C ASN A 10 -3.74 -1.47 -8.59
N THR A 11 -4.03 -2.63 -9.19
CA THR A 11 -3.68 -3.95 -8.66
C THR A 11 -2.17 -4.16 -8.54
N GLN A 12 -1.39 -3.56 -9.43
CA GLN A 12 0.08 -3.63 -9.39
C GLN A 12 0.62 -3.01 -8.10
N SER A 13 0.29 -1.74 -7.83
CA SER A 13 0.76 -1.08 -6.60
C SER A 13 0.18 -1.73 -5.35
N ARG A 14 -1.07 -2.19 -5.37
CA ARG A 14 -1.68 -2.91 -4.24
C ARG A 14 -0.90 -4.16 -3.87
N ARG A 15 -0.60 -5.01 -4.86
CA ARG A 15 0.23 -6.21 -4.65
C ARG A 15 1.63 -5.86 -4.15
N ALA A 16 2.23 -4.78 -4.66
CA ALA A 16 3.55 -4.35 -4.19
C ALA A 16 3.52 -3.91 -2.72
N ILE A 17 2.52 -3.12 -2.33
CA ILE A 17 2.31 -2.64 -0.95
C ILE A 17 2.03 -3.82 -0.01
N GLU A 18 1.15 -4.73 -0.40
CA GLU A 18 0.84 -5.95 0.37
C GLU A 18 2.08 -6.84 0.52
N ARG A 19 2.91 -6.96 -0.52
CA ARG A 19 4.17 -7.72 -0.47
C ARG A 19 5.21 -7.10 0.46
N LEU A 20 5.19 -5.78 0.69
CA LEU A 20 6.05 -5.16 1.70
C LEU A 20 5.65 -5.55 3.13
N GLY A 21 4.41 -6.00 3.34
CA GLY A 21 3.86 -6.33 4.66
C GLY A 21 2.94 -5.25 5.24
N ALA A 22 2.54 -4.25 4.45
CA ALA A 22 1.56 -3.27 4.87
C ALA A 22 0.16 -3.89 4.99
N GLN A 23 -0.58 -3.50 6.03
CA GLN A 23 -1.93 -4.00 6.31
C GLN A 23 -2.99 -3.14 5.63
N LEU A 24 -4.10 -3.76 5.22
CA LEU A 24 -5.23 -3.06 4.62
C LEU A 24 -6.12 -2.46 5.71
N ASP A 25 -6.09 -1.13 5.87
CA ASP A 25 -6.92 -0.43 6.85
C ASP A 25 -8.36 -0.24 6.35
N GLY A 26 -8.53 -0.11 5.03
CA GLY A 26 -9.86 -0.02 4.44
C GLY A 26 -9.91 0.61 3.06
N ILE A 27 -11.15 0.81 2.57
CA ILE A 27 -11.41 1.42 1.26
C ILE A 27 -12.40 2.57 1.40
N LEU A 28 -11.90 3.78 1.12
CA LEU A 28 -12.68 5.00 1.09
C LEU A 28 -13.38 5.10 -0.28
N ARG A 29 -14.71 4.91 -0.27
CA ARG A 29 -15.54 4.96 -1.48
C ARG A 29 -15.75 6.40 -1.93
N ASN A 30 -15.66 6.65 -3.23
CA ASN A 30 -15.89 7.99 -3.82
C ASN A 30 -15.03 9.12 -3.21
N HIS A 31 -13.87 8.78 -2.65
CA HIS A 31 -13.03 9.67 -1.84
C HIS A 31 -12.39 10.80 -2.64
N GLN A 32 -11.98 10.51 -3.88
CA GLN A 32 -11.30 11.50 -4.73
C GLN A 32 -11.95 11.59 -6.10
N ARG A 33 -11.69 12.70 -6.79
CA ARG A 33 -12.01 12.87 -8.21
C ARG A 33 -10.75 12.61 -9.02
N ALA A 34 -10.85 11.76 -10.04
CA ALA A 34 -9.79 11.58 -11.02
C ALA A 34 -9.71 12.79 -11.96
N GLY A 35 -8.60 12.93 -12.69
CA GLY A 35 -8.40 14.06 -13.62
C GLY A 35 -9.45 14.15 -14.73
N ASN A 36 -10.10 13.03 -15.06
CA ASN A 36 -11.23 12.96 -16.00
C ASN A 36 -12.60 13.23 -15.35
N GLY A 37 -12.65 13.68 -14.09
CA GLY A 37 -13.87 14.03 -13.38
C GLY A 37 -14.61 12.85 -12.72
N THR A 38 -14.20 11.60 -12.94
CA THR A 38 -14.85 10.44 -12.30
C THR A 38 -14.52 10.35 -10.82
N ARG A 39 -15.46 9.84 -10.02
CA ARG A 39 -15.20 9.52 -8.61
C ARG A 39 -14.40 8.22 -8.52
N ARG A 40 -13.44 8.20 -7.60
CA ARG A 40 -12.49 7.11 -7.47
C ARG A 40 -12.37 6.64 -6.03
N ASP A 41 -12.27 5.32 -5.87
CA ASP A 41 -12.08 4.66 -4.58
C ASP A 41 -10.61 4.69 -4.20
N THR A 42 -10.33 5.04 -2.95
CA THR A 42 -8.98 5.02 -2.39
C THR A 42 -8.84 3.86 -1.42
N VAL A 43 -7.91 2.97 -1.70
CA VAL A 43 -7.49 1.92 -0.79
C VAL A 43 -6.39 2.47 0.10
N VAL A 44 -6.53 2.29 1.41
CA VAL A 44 -5.61 2.78 2.43
C VAL A 44 -4.94 1.58 3.10
N TYR A 45 -3.62 1.63 3.15
CA TYR A 45 -2.79 0.65 3.86
C TYR A 45 -1.90 1.37 4.87
N SER A 46 -1.45 0.67 5.90
CA SER A 46 -0.52 1.22 6.87
C SER A 46 0.55 0.23 7.31
N ILE A 47 1.64 0.79 7.84
CA ILE A 47 2.66 0.09 8.62
C ILE A 47 2.86 0.88 9.91
N THR A 48 2.68 0.22 11.05
CA THR A 48 2.89 0.79 12.37
C THR A 48 4.37 0.70 12.80
N ALA A 49 4.73 1.42 13.85
CA ALA A 49 6.11 1.41 14.36
C ALA A 49 6.50 0.01 14.89
N ASP A 50 5.54 -0.73 15.46
CA ASP A 50 5.78 -2.06 16.02
C ASP A 50 5.94 -3.13 14.93
N GLU A 51 5.31 -2.94 13.77
CA GLU A 51 5.44 -3.83 12.61
C GLU A 51 6.73 -3.57 11.80
N TRP A 52 7.28 -2.36 11.91
CA TRP A 52 8.41 -1.91 11.10
C TRP A 52 9.66 -2.80 11.17
N PRO A 53 10.11 -3.31 12.34
CA PRO A 53 11.28 -4.18 12.41
C PRO A 53 11.17 -5.40 11.47
N THR A 54 10.00 -6.04 11.45
CA THR A 54 9.72 -7.20 10.60
C THR A 54 9.67 -6.82 9.12
N VAL A 55 8.96 -5.74 8.79
CA VAL A 55 8.86 -5.20 7.42
C VAL A 55 10.25 -4.85 6.87
N ARG A 56 11.09 -4.20 7.67
CA ARG A 56 12.45 -3.83 7.30
C ARG A 56 13.30 -5.06 6.99
N THR A 57 13.29 -6.06 7.87
CA THR A 57 14.02 -7.32 7.62
C THR A 57 13.55 -8.00 6.34
N HIS A 58 12.24 -8.01 6.07
CA HIS A 58 11.71 -8.53 4.81
C HIS A 58 12.21 -7.72 3.60
N LEU A 59 12.18 -6.40 3.69
CA LEU A 59 12.64 -5.50 2.63
C LEU A 59 14.14 -5.69 2.33
N ASP A 60 14.98 -5.73 3.36
CA ASP A 60 16.42 -5.95 3.23
C ASP A 60 16.70 -7.30 2.54
N PHE A 61 15.98 -8.36 2.92
CA PHE A 61 16.07 -9.66 2.25
C PHE A 61 15.69 -9.58 0.77
N GLN A 62 14.61 -8.88 0.44
CA GLN A 62 14.17 -8.73 -0.96
C GLN A 62 15.16 -7.92 -1.80
N LEU A 63 15.87 -6.96 -1.20
CA LEU A 63 16.91 -6.17 -1.87
C LEU A 63 18.21 -6.96 -2.08
N ALA A 64 18.58 -7.82 -1.13
CA ALA A 64 19.77 -8.65 -1.21
C ALA A 64 19.61 -9.85 -2.18
N ARG A 65 18.38 -10.22 -2.52
CA ARG A 65 18.12 -11.38 -3.37
C ARG A 65 18.53 -11.10 -4.82
N PRO A 66 19.40 -11.92 -5.44
CA PRO A 66 19.69 -11.79 -6.86
C PRO A 66 18.41 -12.00 -7.69
N ARG A 67 18.27 -11.22 -8.77
CA ARG A 67 17.07 -11.16 -9.61
C ARG A 67 16.96 -12.34 -10.55
#